data_AF-A0A7S1SXS1-F1
#
_entry.id   AF-A0A7S1SXS1-F1
#
_cell.length_a   1.000
_cell.length_b   1.000
_cell.length_c   1.000
_cell.angle_alpha   90.00
_cell.angle_beta   90.00
_cell.angle_gamma   90.00
#
_symmetry.space_group_name_H-M   'P 1'
#
loop_
_entity.id
_entity.type
_entity.pdbx_description
1 polymer ?
#
loop_
_entity_poly.entity_id
_entity_poly.type
_entity_poly.pdbx_seq_one_letter_code
_entity_poly.pdbx_strand_id
1 'polypeptide(L)'
;GGVMMASAAIPAVILILGMALVCPESPRYLASKGKTSEAKKAAEWLWGPGAGNTALVSTDENDANESKSVPVSELFKGPNMRVALIAFMMFMFQQFSGVNAVFFFS
;
A
#
# COMPACT_ATOMS: atom_id res chain seq x y z
N GLY A 1 28.11 -13.19 3.93
CA GLY A 1 27.44 -13.01 2.62
C GLY A 1 26.28 -13.97 2.44
N GLY A 2 26.53 -15.24 2.10
CA GLY A 2 25.49 -16.20 1.70
C GLY A 2 24.45 -16.56 2.77
N VAL A 3 24.85 -16.67 4.04
CA VAL A 3 23.94 -17.03 5.15
C VAL A 3 22.87 -15.96 5.46
N MET A 4 23.17 -14.66 5.28
CA MET A 4 22.20 -13.57 5.49
C MET A 4 21.16 -13.48 4.37
N MET A 5 21.55 -13.81 3.13
CA MET A 5 20.61 -13.89 2.00
C MET A 5 19.71 -15.12 2.11
N ALA A 6 20.28 -16.26 2.53
CA ALA A 6 19.51 -17.48 2.77
C ALA A 6 18.48 -17.31 3.89
N SER A 7 18.81 -16.59 4.98
CA SER A 7 17.85 -16.31 6.06
C SER A 7 16.72 -15.36 5.64
N ALA A 8 16.97 -14.42 4.73
CA ALA A 8 15.94 -13.54 4.18
C ALA A 8 15.05 -14.23 3.12
N ALA A 9 15.55 -15.29 2.48
CA ALA A 9 14.81 -16.04 1.47
C ALA A 9 13.57 -16.74 2.05
N ILE A 10 13.65 -17.26 3.29
CA ILE A 10 12.54 -17.97 3.94
C ILE A 10 11.29 -17.07 4.10
N PRO A 11 11.35 -15.90 4.77
CA PRO A 11 10.20 -15.02 4.87
C PRO A 11 9.75 -14.46 3.51
N ALA A 12 10.68 -14.23 2.57
CA ALA A 12 10.32 -13.78 1.22
C ALA A 12 9.48 -14.83 0.47
N VAL A 13 9.86 -16.11 0.53
CA VAL A 13 9.09 -17.20 -0.09
C VAL A 13 7.72 -17.35 0.58
N ILE A 14 7.65 -17.26 1.91
CA ILE A 14 6.38 -17.28 2.64
C ILE A 14 5.46 -16.13 2.20
N LEU A 15 6.00 -14.92 2.07
CA LEU A 15 5.25 -13.76 1.60
C LEU A 15 4.74 -13.95 0.17
N ILE A 16 5.61 -14.41 -0.74
CA ILE A 16 5.23 -14.64 -2.14
C ILE A 16 4.11 -15.68 -2.24
N LEU A 17 4.28 -16.82 -1.55
CA LEU A 17 3.27 -17.88 -1.55
C LEU A 17 1.97 -17.44 -0.87
N GLY A 18 2.06 -16.70 0.23
CA GLY A 18 0.89 -16.15 0.93
C GLY A 18 0.11 -15.17 0.05
N MET A 19 0.80 -14.24 -0.61
CA MET A 19 0.16 -13.29 -1.52
C MET A 19 -0.43 -13.99 -2.74
N ALA A 20 0.27 -14.96 -3.32
CA ALA A 20 -0.17 -15.65 -4.54
C ALA A 20 -1.36 -16.60 -4.30
N LEU A 21 -1.43 -17.24 -3.13
CA LEU A 21 -2.44 -18.29 -2.86
C LEU A 21 -3.63 -17.80 -2.05
N VAL A 22 -3.44 -16.78 -1.19
CA VAL A 22 -4.43 -16.40 -0.18
C VAL A 22 -5.00 -15.02 -0.44
N CYS A 23 -4.17 -14.05 -0.83
CA CYS A 23 -4.63 -12.67 -0.98
C CYS A 23 -5.36 -12.45 -2.32
N PRO A 24 -6.62 -12.00 -2.31
CA PRO A 24 -7.26 -11.50 -3.51
C PRO A 24 -6.59 -10.19 -3.95
N GLU A 25 -6.70 -9.91 -5.24
CA GLU A 25 -6.28 -8.63 -5.81
C GLU A 25 -7.04 -7.47 -5.12
N SER A 26 -6.41 -6.28 -5.06
CA SER A 26 -7.02 -5.12 -4.41
C SER A 26 -8.41 -4.83 -4.98
N PRO A 27 -9.47 -4.74 -4.13
CA PRO A 27 -10.82 -4.41 -4.58
C PRO A 27 -10.88 -3.11 -5.38
N ARG A 28 -10.08 -2.11 -4.96
CA ARG A 28 -9.98 -0.82 -5.65
C ARG A 28 -9.36 -0.96 -7.04
N TYR A 29 -8.29 -1.75 -7.16
CA TYR A 29 -7.67 -2.01 -8.46
C TYR A 29 -8.64 -2.72 -9.41
N LEU A 30 -9.33 -3.77 -8.95
CA LEU A 30 -10.32 -4.50 -9.72
C LEU A 30 -11.49 -3.59 -10.15
N ALA A 31 -11.97 -2.73 -9.25
CA ALA A 31 -13.01 -1.74 -9.56
C ALA A 31 -12.55 -0.73 -10.62
N SER A 32 -11.32 -0.20 -10.51
CA SER A 32 -10.74 0.72 -11.51
C SER A 32 -10.59 0.09 -12.90
N LYS A 33 -10.50 -1.26 -12.98
CA LYS A 33 -10.48 -2.04 -14.23
C LYS A 33 -11.88 -2.42 -14.74
N GLY A 34 -12.94 -1.96 -14.09
CA GLY A 34 -14.34 -2.27 -14.44
C GLY A 34 -14.78 -3.68 -14.01
N LYS A 35 -13.98 -4.41 -13.24
CA LYS A 35 -14.28 -5.77 -12.76
C LYS A 35 -15.05 -5.75 -11.44
N THR A 36 -16.25 -5.16 -11.46
CA THR A 36 -17.07 -4.92 -10.27
C THR A 36 -17.42 -6.18 -9.47
N SER A 37 -17.71 -7.30 -10.15
CA SER A 37 -18.01 -8.58 -9.48
C SER A 37 -16.80 -9.16 -8.74
N GLU A 38 -15.62 -9.14 -9.35
CA GLU A 38 -14.38 -9.60 -8.72
C GLU A 38 -14.00 -8.66 -7.55
N ALA A 39 -14.14 -7.36 -7.73
CA ALA A 39 -13.91 -6.35 -6.69
C ALA A 39 -14.81 -6.55 -5.48
N LYS A 40 -16.10 -6.86 -5.70
CA LYS A 40 -17.05 -7.18 -4.63
C LYS A 40 -16.61 -8.39 -3.81
N LYS A 41 -16.22 -9.46 -4.50
CA LYS A 41 -15.75 -10.70 -3.86
C LYS A 41 -14.45 -10.48 -3.08
N ALA A 42 -13.52 -9.72 -3.63
CA ALA A 42 -12.28 -9.34 -2.94
C ALA A 42 -12.55 -8.50 -1.69
N ALA A 43 -13.48 -7.54 -1.78
CA ALA A 43 -13.89 -6.70 -0.65
C ALA A 43 -14.58 -7.52 0.46
N GLU A 44 -15.47 -8.46 0.09
CA GLU A 44 -16.11 -9.36 1.06
C GLU A 44 -15.13 -10.33 1.71
N TRP A 45 -14.10 -10.77 0.98
CA TRP A 45 -13.03 -11.59 1.55
C TRP A 45 -12.16 -10.80 2.53
N LEU A 46 -11.83 -9.54 2.21
CA LEU A 46 -10.90 -8.71 2.99
C LEU A 46 -11.56 -8.09 4.24
N TRP A 47 -12.80 -7.64 4.12
CA TRP A 47 -13.51 -6.88 5.15
C TRP A 47 -14.76 -7.58 5.70
N GLY A 48 -15.11 -8.75 5.16
CA GLY A 48 -16.24 -9.55 5.61
C GLY A 48 -17.54 -9.32 4.83
N PRO A 49 -18.60 -10.09 5.16
CA PRO A 49 -19.86 -10.08 4.42
C PRO A 49 -20.51 -8.70 4.37
N GLY A 50 -20.97 -8.29 3.19
CA GLY A 50 -21.65 -7.00 2.98
C GLY A 50 -20.73 -5.82 2.67
N ALA A 51 -19.41 -5.95 2.86
CA ALA A 51 -18.43 -4.92 2.52
C ALA A 51 -18.29 -4.68 1.01
N GLY A 52 -18.77 -5.63 0.19
CA GLY A 52 -18.69 -5.56 -1.25
C GLY A 52 -19.40 -4.35 -1.87
N ASN A 53 -20.58 -3.98 -1.37
CA ASN A 53 -21.31 -2.84 -1.92
C ASN A 53 -20.75 -1.50 -1.42
N THR A 54 -20.30 -1.41 -0.17
CA THR A 54 -19.74 -0.18 0.41
C THR A 54 -18.39 0.16 -0.19
N ALA A 55 -17.56 -0.85 -0.44
CA ALA A 55 -16.26 -0.70 -1.10
C ALA A 55 -16.36 -0.21 -2.55
N LEU A 56 -17.36 -0.66 -3.30
CA LEU A 56 -17.56 -0.23 -4.69
C LEU A 56 -18.02 1.23 -4.74
N VAL A 57 -19.00 1.62 -3.92
CA VAL A 57 -19.52 3.00 -3.86
C VAL A 57 -18.40 3.99 -3.49
N SER A 58 -17.61 3.67 -2.47
CA SER A 58 -16.47 4.51 -2.06
C SER A 58 -15.36 4.58 -3.10
N THR A 59 -15.24 3.59 -3.98
CA THR A 59 -14.25 3.60 -5.05
C THR A 59 -14.70 4.49 -6.21
N ASP A 60 -15.97 4.40 -6.61
CA ASP A 60 -16.53 5.22 -7.70
C ASP A 60 -16.44 6.74 -7.42
N GLU A 61 -16.68 7.15 -6.16
CA GLU A 61 -16.60 8.57 -5.78
C GLU A 61 -15.16 9.12 -5.79
N ASN A 62 -14.16 8.29 -5.52
CA ASN A 62 -12.75 8.72 -5.46
C ASN A 62 -12.02 8.55 -6.80
N ASP A 63 -12.27 7.46 -7.53
CA ASP A 63 -11.56 7.16 -8.78
C ASP A 63 -11.97 8.06 -9.96
N ALA A 64 -13.18 8.66 -9.91
CA ALA A 64 -13.60 9.67 -10.88
C ALA A 64 -12.64 10.88 -10.96
N ASN A 65 -11.83 11.10 -9.92
CA ASN A 65 -10.84 12.18 -9.84
C ASN A 65 -9.38 11.69 -9.92
N GLU A 66 -9.11 10.41 -9.65
CA GLU A 66 -7.76 9.87 -9.39
C GLU A 66 -7.16 8.98 -10.50
N SER A 67 -7.89 8.63 -11.57
CA SER A 67 -7.41 7.64 -12.56
C SER A 67 -6.22 8.07 -13.45
N LYS A 68 -5.75 9.31 -13.31
CA LYS A 68 -4.52 9.77 -13.97
C LYS A 68 -3.32 9.53 -13.06
N SER A 69 -2.27 8.91 -13.61
CA SER A 69 -0.95 8.91 -12.99
C SER A 69 -0.55 10.36 -12.69
N VAL A 70 -0.57 10.70 -11.40
CA VAL A 70 -0.20 12.03 -10.92
C VAL A 70 1.32 12.14 -10.96
N PRO A 71 1.90 13.09 -11.71
CA PRO A 71 3.34 13.26 -11.75
C PRO A 71 3.85 13.70 -10.37
N VAL A 72 5.02 13.18 -9.97
CA VAL A 72 5.68 13.52 -8.69
C VAL A 72 5.88 15.04 -8.53
N SER A 73 5.94 15.79 -9.65
CA SER A 73 6.01 17.24 -9.64
C SER A 73 4.78 17.94 -9.04
N GLU A 74 3.62 17.28 -8.98
CA GLU A 74 2.42 17.80 -8.32
C GLU A 74 2.49 17.76 -6.78
N LEU A 75 3.34 16.90 -6.21
CA LEU A 75 3.62 16.92 -4.75
C LEU A 75 4.28 18.24 -4.34
N PHE A 76 5.02 18.88 -5.24
CA PHE A 76 5.71 20.15 -4.99
C PHE A 76 4.86 21.38 -5.37
N LYS A 77 3.60 21.19 -5.79
CA LYS A 77 2.71 22.29 -6.18
C LYS A 77 1.62 22.52 -5.13
N GLY A 78 1.33 23.79 -4.87
CA GLY A 78 0.18 24.21 -4.06
C GLY A 78 0.18 23.64 -2.63
N PRO A 79 -0.99 23.28 -2.07
CA PRO A 79 -1.11 22.81 -0.68
C PRO A 79 -0.43 21.45 -0.43
N ASN A 80 -0.21 20.65 -1.48
CA ASN A 80 0.42 19.32 -1.38
C ASN A 80 1.89 19.41 -0.90
N MET A 81 2.58 20.52 -1.17
CA MET A 81 3.96 20.73 -0.74
C MET A 81 4.10 20.75 0.78
N ARG A 82 3.09 21.24 1.51
CA ARG A 82 3.09 21.21 2.98
C ARG A 82 3.00 19.78 3.50
N VAL A 83 2.13 18.97 2.90
CA VAL A 83 1.98 17.55 3.28
C VAL A 83 3.25 16.77 2.95
N ALA A 84 3.83 17.00 1.77
CA ALA A 84 5.09 16.40 1.36
C ALA A 84 6.24 16.77 2.31
N LEU A 85 6.31 18.04 2.74
CA LEU A 85 7.33 18.50 3.69
C LEU A 85 7.14 17.89 5.08
N ILE A 86 5.90 17.79 5.57
CA ILE A 86 5.62 17.13 6.85
C ILE A 86 6.04 15.65 6.80
N ALA A 87 5.65 14.94 5.74
CA ALA A 87 6.06 13.54 5.55
C ALA A 87 7.59 13.41 5.50
N PHE A 88 8.27 14.28 4.75
CA PHE A 88 9.73 14.30 4.68
C PHE A 88 10.38 14.52 6.04
N MET A 89 9.93 15.53 6.80
CA MET A 89 10.45 15.81 8.13
C MET A 89 10.19 14.65 9.10
N MET A 90 9.01 14.02 9.02
CA MET A 90 8.68 12.84 9.81
C MET A 90 9.63 11.67 9.52
N PHE A 91 9.91 11.38 8.24
CA PHE A 91 10.90 10.36 7.86
C PHE A 91 12.32 10.72 8.32
N MET A 92 12.72 11.98 8.22
CA MET A 92 14.03 12.44 8.70
C MET A 92 14.17 12.24 10.21
N PHE A 93 13.14 12.58 11.00
CA PHE A 93 13.15 12.34 12.45
C PHE A 93 13.19 10.85 12.79
N GLN A 94 12.49 10.00 12.02
CA GLN A 94 12.57 8.54 12.20
C GLN A 94 14.00 8.02 11.99
N GLN A 95 14.72 8.50 10.98
CA GLN A 95 16.12 8.07 10.73
C GLN A 95 17.10 8.64 11.77
N PHE A 96 16.90 9.89 12.21
CA PHE A 96 17.78 10.56 13.18
C PHE A 96 17.51 10.17 14.64
N SER A 97 16.37 9.54 14.92
CA SER A 97 16.05 8.98 16.26
C SER A 97 17.08 7.96 16.76
N GLY A 98 18.08 7.60 15.95
CA GLY A 98 19.16 6.70 16.35
C GLY A 98 18.71 5.27 16.52
N VAL A 99 17.48 4.92 16.11
CA VAL A 99 16.93 3.56 16.16
C VAL A 99 17.90 2.59 15.48
N ASN A 100 18.41 2.96 14.30
CA ASN A 100 19.41 2.15 13.62
C ASN A 100 20.70 2.00 14.45
N ALA A 101 21.21 3.06 15.08
CA ALA A 101 22.41 2.98 15.91
C ALA A 101 22.20 2.10 17.15
N VAL A 102 21.04 2.18 17.80
CA VAL A 102 20.67 1.30 18.93
C VAL A 102 20.55 -0.14 18.48
N PHE A 103 19.90 -0.44 17.34
CA PHE A 103 19.81 -1.80 16.81
C PHE A 103 21.17 -2.42 16.45
N PHE A 104 22.17 -1.60 16.07
CA PHE A 104 23.50 -2.09 15.70
C PHE A 104 24.48 -2.22 16.87
N PHE A 105 24.31 -1.42 17.93
CA PHE A 105 25.23 -1.39 19.08
C PHE A 105 24.63 -1.88 20.40
N SER A 106 23.36 -2.30 20.41
CA SER A 106 22.70 -3.03 21.51
C SER A 106 22.74 -4.54 21.30
#